data_AF-A0A382L899-F1
#
_entry.id   AF-A0A382L899-F1
#
_cell.length_a   1.000
_cell.length_b   1.000
_cell.length_c   1.000
_cell.angle_alpha   90.00
_cell.angle_beta   90.00
_cell.angle_gamma   90.00
#
_symmetry.space_group_name_H-M   'P 1'
#
loop_
_entity.id
_entity.type
_entity.pdbx_description
1 polymer ?
#
loop_
_entity_poly.entity_id
_entity_poly.type
_entity_poly.pdbx_seq_one_letter_code
_entity_poly.pdbx_strand_id
1 'polypeptide(L)'
;VFVTLAEDSEDNVVRAFLHGTPAGAESGSQTFDDARVTVTRADGLTLSLVVNRNEECLRDHPKDATGTCFLAEAALASSLQAGDALELEIVLGDGRTLFGATRIPGSFQIDGLDPSGLDPSGLDPSCRIEPDELMTIRWSRSAGAWAYVNETSIRGLADALGPDGIDARDPLHLFGLSISASDTTIVFPSEF
;
A
#
# COMPACT_ATOMS: atom_id res chain seq x y z
N VAL A 1 4.53 1.11 9.80
CA VAL A 1 5.67 1.57 8.95
C VAL A 1 5.45 1.02 7.56
N PHE A 2 5.70 1.84 6.55
CA PHE A 2 5.65 1.51 5.13
C PHE A 2 7.03 1.75 4.55
N VAL A 3 7.50 0.79 3.76
CA VAL A 3 8.76 0.87 3.02
C VAL A 3 8.42 0.71 1.55
N THR A 4 8.76 1.72 0.76
CA THR A 4 8.59 1.73 -0.69
C THR A 4 9.98 1.70 -1.31
N LEU A 5 10.25 0.65 -2.09
CA LEU A 5 11.42 0.61 -2.96
C LEU A 5 10.99 1.06 -4.36
N ALA A 6 11.70 2.05 -4.89
CA ALA A 6 11.50 2.53 -6.26
C ALA A 6 12.50 1.86 -7.23
N GLU A 7 12.31 2.09 -8.53
CA GLU A 7 13.29 1.63 -9.54
C GLU A 7 14.64 2.34 -9.37
N ASP A 8 14.60 3.64 -9.10
CA ASP A 8 15.75 4.40 -8.63
C ASP A 8 15.78 4.35 -7.10
N SER A 9 16.89 3.86 -6.54
CA SER A 9 17.03 3.76 -5.08
C SER A 9 16.96 5.12 -4.40
N GLU A 10 17.32 6.22 -5.06
CA GLU A 10 17.21 7.57 -4.50
C GLU A 10 15.75 7.99 -4.24
N ASP A 11 14.80 7.34 -4.89
CA ASP A 11 13.36 7.54 -4.70
C ASP A 11 12.76 6.58 -3.64
N ASN A 12 13.57 5.79 -2.94
CA ASN A 12 13.11 4.95 -1.84
C ASN A 12 12.52 5.81 -0.71
N VAL A 13 11.41 5.34 -0.12
CA VAL A 13 10.72 6.04 0.96
C VAL A 13 10.46 5.10 2.13
N VAL A 14 10.79 5.55 3.34
CA VAL A 14 10.40 4.91 4.60
C VAL A 14 9.57 5.88 5.42
N ARG A 15 8.32 5.52 5.69
CA ARG A 15 7.37 6.36 6.42
C ARG A 15 6.54 5.59 7.42
N ALA A 16 6.02 6.26 8.43
CA ALA A 16 5.14 5.66 9.42
C ALA A 16 4.02 6.63 9.76
N PHE A 17 2.79 6.13 9.82
CA PHE A 17 1.67 6.88 10.38
C PHE A 17 1.25 6.20 11.68
N LEU A 18 1.33 6.93 12.80
CA LEU A 18 0.91 6.47 14.11
C LEU A 18 -0.44 7.09 14.44
N HIS A 19 -1.43 6.25 14.76
CA HIS A 19 -2.75 6.69 15.18
C HIS A 19 -3.32 5.79 16.29
N GLY A 20 -4.22 6.36 17.10
CA GLY A 20 -5.00 5.59 18.05
C GLY A 20 -6.05 4.75 17.33
N THR A 21 -6.38 3.58 17.88
CA THR A 21 -7.51 2.77 17.40
C THR A 21 -8.64 2.83 18.42
N PRO A 22 -9.93 2.80 18.01
CA PRO A 22 -11.06 2.84 18.95
C PRO A 22 -11.08 1.67 19.96
N ALA A 23 -10.45 0.54 19.61
CA ALA A 23 -10.30 -0.62 20.49
C ALA A 23 -9.06 -0.53 21.41
N GLY A 24 -8.21 0.47 21.20
CA GLY A 24 -7.00 0.72 21.98
C GLY A 24 -7.26 1.61 23.19
N ALA A 25 -6.24 1.74 24.05
CA ALA A 25 -6.27 2.63 25.21
C ALA A 25 -6.18 4.13 24.81
N GLU A 26 -5.70 4.42 23.60
CA GLU A 26 -5.48 5.76 23.09
C GLU A 26 -6.68 6.21 22.24
N SER A 27 -7.07 7.49 22.38
CA SER A 27 -8.17 8.05 21.59
C SER A 27 -7.81 8.05 20.10
N GLY A 28 -8.80 7.81 19.23
CA GLY A 28 -8.65 8.00 17.78
C GLY A 28 -8.31 9.44 17.37
N SER A 29 -8.45 10.41 18.29
CA SER A 29 -8.11 11.83 18.10
C SER A 29 -6.71 12.22 18.59
N GLN A 30 -5.92 11.28 19.10
CA GLN A 30 -4.61 11.55 19.70
C GLN A 30 -3.52 11.74 18.65
N THR A 31 -2.59 12.67 18.91
CA THR A 31 -1.33 12.80 18.17
C THR A 31 -0.19 12.18 18.96
N PHE A 32 0.90 11.87 18.26
CA PHE A 32 2.07 11.16 18.79
C PHE A 32 3.35 11.94 18.46
N ASP A 33 3.29 13.26 18.47
CA ASP A 33 4.38 14.14 18.01
C ASP A 33 5.67 14.03 18.83
N ASP A 34 5.57 13.47 20.05
CA ASP A 34 6.68 13.19 20.95
C ASP A 34 7.22 11.76 20.85
N ALA A 35 6.62 10.91 20.00
CA ALA A 35 7.10 9.55 19.79
C ALA A 35 8.42 9.53 19.01
N ARG A 36 9.29 8.58 19.37
CA ARG A 36 10.50 8.26 18.61
C ARG A 36 10.26 7.01 17.80
N VAL A 37 10.38 7.11 16.49
CA VAL A 37 10.23 5.99 15.56
C VAL A 37 11.58 5.67 14.94
N THR A 38 12.04 4.44 15.14
CA THR A 38 13.35 3.98 14.69
C THR A 38 13.21 2.67 13.93
N VAL A 39 13.83 2.60 12.76
CA VAL A 39 13.96 1.37 11.96
C VAL A 39 15.42 0.98 11.93
N THR A 40 15.74 -0.26 12.29
CA THR A 40 17.09 -0.80 12.29
C THR A 40 17.19 -1.96 11.31
N ARG A 41 18.13 -1.89 10.38
CA ARG A 41 18.47 -3.01 9.50
C ARG A 41 19.43 -3.97 10.21
N ALA A 42 19.42 -5.24 9.81
CA ALA A 42 20.24 -6.29 10.40
C ALA A 42 21.76 -6.02 10.47
N ASP A 43 22.30 -5.12 9.63
CA ASP A 43 23.70 -4.70 9.66
C ASP A 43 24.00 -3.57 10.68
N GLY A 44 22.99 -3.11 11.40
CA GLY A 44 23.07 -2.03 12.38
C GLY A 44 22.77 -0.64 11.81
N LEU A 45 22.53 -0.50 10.50
CA LEU A 45 22.07 0.77 9.94
C LEU A 45 20.75 1.17 10.60
N THR A 46 20.69 2.40 11.10
CA THR A 46 19.53 2.90 11.84
C THR A 46 18.95 4.12 11.13
N LEU A 47 17.65 4.06 10.82
CA LEU A 47 16.86 5.14 10.28
C LEU A 47 15.99 5.70 11.41
N SER A 48 16.31 6.91 11.87
CA SER A 48 15.40 7.65 12.76
C SER A 48 14.42 8.42 11.90
N LEU A 49 13.12 8.16 12.08
CA LEU A 49 12.09 8.87 11.35
C LEU A 49 11.69 10.12 12.14
N VAL A 50 11.54 11.24 11.44
CA VAL A 50 11.18 12.54 12.01
C VAL A 50 9.73 12.89 11.68
N VAL A 51 9.08 13.62 12.58
CA VAL A 51 7.71 14.11 12.36
C VAL A 51 7.64 14.90 11.06
N ASN A 52 6.61 14.62 10.26
CA ASN A 52 6.35 15.27 8.99
C ASN A 52 4.85 15.55 8.82
N ARG A 53 4.50 16.23 7.73
CA ARG A 53 3.13 16.53 7.34
C ARG A 53 2.40 15.24 6.99
N ASN A 54 1.12 15.13 7.36
CA ASN A 54 0.36 13.89 7.20
C ASN A 54 0.16 13.49 5.73
N GLU A 55 0.18 14.46 4.82
CA GLU A 55 0.06 14.28 3.37
C GLU A 55 1.25 13.49 2.77
N GLU A 56 2.40 13.43 3.47
CA GLU A 56 3.54 12.60 3.06
C GLU A 56 3.29 11.11 3.35
N CYS A 57 2.46 10.80 4.37
CA CYS A 57 2.10 9.45 4.76
C CYS A 57 0.81 8.95 4.13
N LEU A 58 -0.19 9.83 4.00
CA LEU A 58 -1.55 9.49 3.64
C LEU A 58 -2.01 10.30 2.45
N ARG A 59 -2.58 9.61 1.45
CA ARG A 59 -3.29 10.26 0.35
C ARG A 59 -4.68 10.72 0.77
N ASP A 60 -5.36 9.89 1.57
CA ASP A 60 -6.68 10.16 2.13
C ASP A 60 -6.65 9.92 3.64
N HIS A 61 -7.29 10.80 4.42
CA HIS A 61 -7.38 10.63 5.87
C HIS A 61 -8.49 9.64 6.22
N PRO A 62 -8.24 8.68 7.14
CA PRO A 62 -9.32 7.86 7.66
C PRO A 62 -10.32 8.77 8.37
N LYS A 63 -11.62 8.53 8.14
CA LYS A 63 -12.68 9.24 8.87
C LYS A 63 -12.49 9.03 10.36
N ASP A 64 -12.50 10.12 11.11
CA ASP A 64 -12.38 10.16 12.57
C ASP A 64 -11.04 9.64 13.13
N ALA A 65 -10.00 9.54 12.29
CA ALA A 65 -8.65 9.21 12.74
C ALA A 65 -7.72 10.44 12.65
N THR A 66 -7.13 10.80 13.78
CA THR A 66 -5.99 11.71 13.88
C THR A 66 -4.72 10.88 14.11
N GLY A 67 -3.58 11.42 13.71
CA GLY A 67 -2.31 10.76 13.92
C GLY A 67 -1.13 11.61 13.47
N THR A 68 0.06 11.06 13.63
CA THR A 68 1.32 11.73 13.33
C THR A 68 2.07 10.94 12.26
N CYS A 69 2.47 11.63 11.19
CA CYS A 69 3.33 11.10 10.15
C CYS A 69 4.81 11.24 10.54
N PHE A 70 5.59 10.23 10.22
CA PHE A 70 7.04 10.19 10.39
C PHE A 70 7.69 9.76 9.08
N LEU A 71 8.80 10.41 8.71
CA LEU A 71 9.54 10.15 7.49
C LEU A 71 11.03 9.97 7.79
N ALA A 72 11.67 8.99 7.16
CA ALA A 72 13.13 8.82 7.25
C ALA A 72 13.86 9.81 6.33
N GLU A 73 15.15 10.03 6.61
CA GLU A 73 16.02 10.76 5.69
C GLU A 73 16.22 9.98 4.39
N ALA A 74 16.09 10.65 3.25
CA ALA A 74 16.14 10.04 1.92
C ALA A 74 17.45 9.27 1.67
N ALA A 75 18.60 9.84 2.05
CA ALA A 75 19.91 9.20 1.89
C ALA A 75 20.06 7.88 2.67
N LEU A 76 19.34 7.72 3.79
CA LEU A 76 19.32 6.46 4.52
C LEU A 76 18.34 5.47 3.90
N ALA A 77 17.18 5.96 3.42
CA ALA A 77 16.20 5.14 2.72
C ALA A 77 16.76 4.57 1.39
N SER A 78 17.58 5.33 0.67
CA SER A 78 18.17 4.89 -0.60
C SER A 78 19.14 3.71 -0.45
N SER A 79 19.64 3.49 0.76
CA SER A 79 20.50 2.33 1.04
C SER A 79 19.74 1.02 1.25
N LEU A 80 18.41 1.04 1.34
CA LEU A 80 17.58 -0.15 1.55
C LEU A 80 17.35 -0.93 0.26
N GLN A 81 17.26 -2.25 0.38
CA GLN A 81 17.04 -3.14 -0.75
C GLN A 81 16.10 -4.31 -0.42
N ALA A 82 15.58 -4.95 -1.46
CA ALA A 82 14.78 -6.16 -1.31
C ALA A 82 15.53 -7.23 -0.51
N GLY A 83 14.82 -7.90 0.39
CA GLY A 83 15.37 -8.91 1.28
C GLY A 83 15.98 -8.36 2.58
N ASP A 84 16.16 -7.05 2.73
CA ASP A 84 16.62 -6.47 3.99
C ASP A 84 15.65 -6.83 5.13
N ALA A 85 16.21 -7.30 6.25
CA ALA A 85 15.47 -7.52 7.49
C ALA A 85 15.51 -6.24 8.31
N LEU A 86 14.32 -5.76 8.70
CA LEU A 86 14.11 -4.51 9.40
C LEU A 86 13.42 -4.79 10.73
N GLU A 87 13.95 -4.21 11.80
CA GLU A 87 13.33 -4.13 13.11
C GLU A 87 12.80 -2.71 13.32
N LEU A 88 11.62 -2.60 13.90
CA LEU A 88 10.95 -1.34 14.23
C LEU A 88 10.89 -1.22 15.75
N GLU A 89 11.31 -0.06 16.25
CA GLU A 89 11.06 0.38 17.61
C GLU A 89 10.28 1.71 17.59
N ILE A 90 9.20 1.77 18.36
CA ILE A 90 8.44 3.00 18.59
C ILE A 90 8.41 3.24 20.10
N VAL A 91 9.04 4.32 20.56
CA VAL A 91 8.95 4.77 21.95
C VAL A 91 7.94 5.92 22.00
N LEU A 92 6.83 5.72 22.72
CA LEU A 92 5.79 6.73 22.92
C LEU A 92 6.22 7.76 23.95
N GLY A 93 5.56 8.93 23.98
CA GLY A 93 5.85 10.01 24.93
C GLY A 93 5.78 9.63 26.41
N ASP A 94 4.96 8.63 26.74
CA ASP A 94 4.83 8.08 28.10
C ASP A 94 5.88 7.01 28.44
N GLY A 95 6.79 6.72 27.52
CA GLY A 95 7.86 5.74 27.67
C GLY A 95 7.47 4.30 27.36
N ARG A 96 6.21 4.02 26.97
CA ARG A 96 5.87 2.69 26.42
C ARG A 96 6.57 2.47 25.09
N THR A 97 6.92 1.21 24.83
CA THR A 97 7.61 0.84 23.59
C THR A 97 6.81 -0.22 22.82
N LEU A 98 6.70 -0.03 21.52
CA LEU A 98 6.16 -1.00 20.57
C LEU A 98 7.29 -1.50 19.68
N PHE A 99 7.25 -2.79 19.35
CA PHE A 99 8.23 -3.43 18.49
C PHE A 99 7.56 -4.09 17.29
N GLY A 100 8.28 -4.14 16.17
CA GLY A 100 7.88 -4.88 14.99
C GLY A 100 9.08 -5.38 14.24
N ALA A 101 8.88 -6.33 13.34
CA ALA A 101 9.91 -6.77 12.42
C ALA A 101 9.28 -7.13 11.07
N THR A 102 10.02 -6.88 10.00
CA THR A 102 9.61 -7.24 8.65
C THR A 102 10.83 -7.56 7.79
N ARG A 103 10.59 -8.19 6.64
CA ARG A 103 11.58 -8.31 5.57
C ARG A 103 11.03 -7.60 4.35
N ILE A 104 11.83 -6.74 3.72
CA ILE A 104 11.40 -6.05 2.50
C ILE A 104 11.18 -7.11 1.41
N PRO A 105 9.96 -7.26 0.86
CA PRO A 105 9.70 -8.22 -0.20
C PRO A 105 10.46 -7.85 -1.48
N GLY A 106 10.72 -8.84 -2.33
CA GLY A 106 11.28 -8.63 -3.66
C GLY A 106 10.31 -7.97 -4.62
N SER A 107 10.81 -7.54 -5.77
CA SER A 107 9.94 -7.10 -6.87
C SER A 107 9.07 -8.26 -7.38
N PHE A 108 7.98 -7.90 -8.01
CA PHE A 108 7.15 -8.78 -8.81
C PHE A 108 6.75 -8.06 -10.09
N GLN A 109 6.32 -8.82 -11.08
CA GLN A 109 5.82 -8.28 -12.35
C GLN A 109 4.35 -8.59 -12.46
N ILE A 110 3.58 -7.65 -12.99
CA ILE A 110 2.17 -7.87 -13.32
C ILE A 110 2.11 -8.18 -14.80
N ASP A 111 1.50 -9.32 -15.11
CA ASP A 111 1.18 -9.74 -16.47
C ASP A 111 -0.29 -9.43 -16.76
N GLY A 112 -0.58 -9.01 -17.99
CA GLY A 112 -1.93 -8.66 -18.44
C GLY A 112 -2.28 -7.17 -18.32
N LEU A 113 -1.36 -6.35 -17.82
CA LEU A 113 -1.41 -4.89 -17.91
C LEU A 113 -0.20 -4.41 -18.72
N ASP A 114 -0.40 -3.59 -19.75
CA ASP A 114 0.67 -2.94 -20.51
C ASP A 114 0.77 -1.46 -20.09
N PRO A 115 1.69 -1.12 -19.17
CA PRO A 115 1.80 0.24 -18.64
C PRO A 115 2.29 1.26 -19.68
N SER A 116 2.68 0.82 -20.88
CA SER A 116 3.26 1.67 -21.93
C SER A 116 2.25 2.08 -23.02
N GLY A 117 1.07 1.47 -23.06
CA GLY A 117 0.05 1.76 -24.04
C GLY A 117 -1.03 2.68 -23.46
N LEU A 118 -1.00 3.97 -23.79
CA LEU A 118 -2.22 4.78 -23.70
C LEU A 118 -2.88 4.77 -25.07
N ASP A 119 -4.15 4.40 -25.14
CA ASP A 119 -5.02 4.68 -26.28
C ASP A 119 -5.03 6.22 -26.53
N PRO A 120 -5.26 6.70 -27.76
CA PRO A 120 -5.45 8.14 -28.05
C PRO A 120 -6.44 8.91 -27.14
N SER A 121 -7.30 8.22 -26.40
CA SER A 121 -8.19 8.77 -25.36
C SER A 121 -7.53 8.97 -23.98
N GLY A 122 -6.26 8.56 -23.81
CA GLY A 122 -5.53 8.62 -22.55
C GLY A 122 -5.90 7.51 -21.57
N LEU A 123 -6.60 6.47 -22.04
CA LEU A 123 -6.91 5.27 -21.27
C LEU A 123 -5.93 4.16 -21.61
N ASP A 124 -5.43 3.45 -20.61
CA ASP A 124 -4.67 2.22 -20.83
C ASP A 124 -5.66 1.14 -21.31
N PRO A 125 -5.55 0.64 -22.57
CA PRO A 125 -6.47 -0.35 -23.11
C PRO A 125 -6.37 -1.68 -22.35
N SER A 126 -5.29 -1.91 -21.59
CA SER A 126 -5.18 -3.06 -20.70
C SER A 126 -5.97 -2.90 -19.39
N CYS A 127 -6.44 -1.69 -19.06
CA CYS A 127 -7.33 -1.40 -17.94
C CYS A 127 -8.81 -1.30 -18.36
N ARG A 128 -9.23 -2.12 -19.33
CA ARG A 128 -10.63 -2.24 -19.78
C ARG A 128 -11.11 -3.68 -19.63
N ILE A 129 -12.30 -3.84 -19.05
CA ILE A 129 -13.03 -5.10 -19.02
C ILE A 129 -13.94 -5.09 -20.25
N GLU A 130 -13.75 -6.05 -21.16
CA GLU A 130 -14.62 -6.20 -22.31
C GLU A 130 -15.91 -6.93 -21.90
N PRO A 131 -17.07 -6.55 -22.47
CA PRO A 131 -18.32 -7.25 -22.21
C PRO A 131 -18.22 -8.74 -22.58
N ASP A 132 -18.81 -9.60 -21.75
CA ASP A 132 -18.81 -11.06 -21.94
C ASP A 132 -17.40 -11.71 -21.96
N GLU A 133 -16.35 -11.00 -21.55
CA GLU A 133 -14.98 -11.53 -21.46
C GLU A 133 -14.41 -11.49 -20.04
N LEU A 134 -13.71 -12.56 -19.65
CA LEU A 134 -13.01 -12.61 -18.37
C LEU A 134 -11.70 -11.83 -18.47
N MET A 135 -11.55 -10.79 -17.65
CA MET A 135 -10.26 -10.13 -17.46
C MET A 135 -9.46 -10.86 -16.39
N THR A 136 -8.31 -11.43 -16.77
CA THR A 136 -7.40 -12.10 -15.83
C THR A 136 -6.14 -11.27 -15.65
N ILE A 137 -5.84 -10.87 -14.42
CA ILE A 137 -4.57 -10.24 -14.06
C ILE A 137 -3.74 -11.27 -13.31
N ARG A 138 -2.48 -11.43 -13.73
CA ARG A 138 -1.52 -12.33 -13.08
C ARG A 138 -0.34 -11.53 -12.58
N TRP A 139 0.35 -12.05 -11.59
CA TRP A 139 1.64 -11.52 -11.20
C TRP A 139 2.64 -12.62 -10.87
N SER A 140 3.91 -12.28 -10.91
CA SER A 140 4.97 -13.17 -10.46
C SER A 140 5.04 -13.23 -8.93
N ARG A 141 5.59 -14.32 -8.39
CA ARG A 141 5.85 -14.40 -6.95
C ARG A 141 6.93 -13.42 -6.55
N SER A 142 6.69 -12.69 -5.47
CA SER A 142 7.65 -11.80 -4.82
C SER A 142 8.39 -12.59 -3.75
N ALA A 143 9.72 -12.58 -3.80
CA ALA A 143 10.54 -13.24 -2.80
C ALA A 143 10.31 -12.61 -1.42
N GLY A 144 9.95 -13.42 -0.43
CA GLY A 144 9.69 -12.95 0.94
C GLY A 144 8.31 -12.35 1.17
N ALA A 145 7.44 -12.26 0.15
CA ALA A 145 6.03 -11.95 0.37
C ALA A 145 5.34 -13.10 1.13
N TRP A 146 4.43 -12.75 2.03
CA TRP A 146 3.59 -13.69 2.78
C TRP A 146 2.12 -13.63 2.35
N ALA A 147 1.69 -12.47 1.85
CA ALA A 147 0.34 -12.20 1.39
C ALA A 147 0.38 -11.14 0.27
N TYR A 148 -0.68 -11.06 -0.51
CA TYR A 148 -0.92 -10.00 -1.48
C TYR A 148 -2.23 -9.29 -1.16
N VAL A 149 -2.19 -7.96 -1.24
CA VAL A 149 -3.37 -7.11 -1.12
C VAL A 149 -3.62 -6.51 -2.50
N ASN A 150 -4.85 -6.64 -2.99
CA ASN A 150 -5.27 -6.11 -4.27
C ASN A 150 -6.45 -5.16 -4.08
N GLU A 151 -6.29 -3.94 -4.61
CA GLU A 151 -7.31 -2.91 -4.62
C GLU A 151 -7.71 -2.62 -6.06
N THR A 152 -9.02 -2.60 -6.32
CA THR A 152 -9.55 -2.36 -7.67
C THR A 152 -10.66 -1.32 -7.62
N SER A 153 -10.68 -0.43 -8.60
CA SER A 153 -11.70 0.59 -8.78
C SER A 153 -12.27 0.48 -10.19
N ILE A 154 -13.48 -0.07 -10.32
CA ILE A 154 -14.16 -0.23 -11.62
C ILE A 154 -15.09 0.97 -11.82
N ARG A 155 -14.99 1.62 -12.98
CA ARG A 155 -15.79 2.80 -13.37
C ARG A 155 -16.67 2.48 -14.56
N GLY A 156 -17.79 3.19 -14.71
CA GLY A 156 -18.70 3.04 -15.85
C GLY A 156 -19.70 1.89 -15.72
N LEU A 157 -19.74 1.21 -14.56
CA LEU A 157 -20.67 0.10 -14.32
C LEU A 157 -22.13 0.56 -14.30
N ALA A 158 -22.42 1.77 -13.82
CA ALA A 158 -23.78 2.30 -13.81
C ALA A 158 -24.34 2.48 -15.23
N ASP A 159 -23.51 2.97 -16.15
CA ASP A 159 -23.89 3.14 -17.55
C ASP A 159 -23.97 1.80 -18.29
N ALA A 160 -23.04 0.88 -18.00
CA ALA A 160 -22.98 -0.44 -18.63
C ALA A 160 -24.17 -1.34 -18.25
N LEU A 161 -24.54 -1.36 -16.96
CA LEU A 161 -25.57 -2.26 -16.42
C LEU A 161 -26.98 -1.62 -16.35
N GLY A 162 -27.07 -0.31 -16.61
CA GLY A 162 -28.33 0.43 -16.64
C GLY A 162 -29.38 -0.15 -17.60
N PRO A 163 -29.03 -0.61 -18.83
CA PRO A 163 -29.97 -1.26 -19.75
C PRO A 163 -30.65 -2.52 -19.19
N ASP A 164 -29.99 -3.23 -18.28
CA ASP A 164 -30.53 -4.41 -17.60
C ASP A 164 -31.31 -4.07 -16.32
N GLY A 165 -31.45 -2.78 -16.00
CA GLY A 165 -32.17 -2.29 -14.83
C GLY A 165 -31.41 -2.50 -13.52
N ILE A 166 -30.09 -2.71 -13.57
CA ILE A 166 -29.25 -2.90 -12.41
C ILE A 166 -28.70 -1.55 -11.95
N ASP A 167 -29.01 -1.18 -10.71
CA ASP A 167 -28.45 0.00 -10.05
C ASP A 167 -27.08 -0.33 -9.44
N ALA A 168 -26.01 0.01 -10.16
CA ALA A 168 -24.64 -0.27 -9.75
C ALA A 168 -23.96 0.97 -9.17
N ARG A 169 -23.18 0.77 -8.10
CA ARG A 169 -22.34 1.83 -7.53
C ARG A 169 -21.20 2.16 -8.50
N ASP A 170 -20.96 3.44 -8.73
CA ASP A 170 -19.87 3.90 -9.59
C ASP A 170 -19.04 5.01 -8.89
N PRO A 171 -17.72 4.81 -8.66
CA PRO A 171 -16.97 3.57 -8.90
C PRO A 171 -17.36 2.44 -7.92
N LEU A 172 -17.22 1.20 -8.40
CA LEU A 172 -17.20 0.01 -7.54
C LEU A 172 -15.78 -0.22 -7.05
N HIS A 173 -15.59 -0.13 -5.74
CA HIS A 173 -14.32 -0.44 -5.08
C HIS A 173 -14.33 -1.87 -4.55
N LEU A 174 -13.33 -2.65 -4.96
CA LEU A 174 -13.13 -4.03 -4.51
C LEU A 174 -11.78 -4.13 -3.81
N PHE A 175 -11.78 -4.79 -2.64
CA PHE A 175 -10.58 -5.12 -1.88
C PHE A 175 -10.49 -6.64 -1.79
N GLY A 176 -9.36 -7.20 -2.18
CA GLY A 176 -9.06 -8.61 -1.98
C GLY A 176 -7.76 -8.80 -1.23
N LEU A 177 -7.74 -9.86 -0.43
CA LEU A 177 -6.58 -10.31 0.33
C LEU A 177 -6.32 -11.77 -0.04
N SER A 178 -5.16 -12.02 -0.61
CA SER A 178 -4.59 -13.35 -0.74
C SER A 178 -3.68 -13.60 0.47
N ILE A 179 -4.02 -14.60 1.28
CA ILE A 179 -3.26 -14.97 2.49
C ILE A 179 -2.11 -15.94 2.13
N SER A 180 -1.93 -16.25 0.85
CA SER A 180 -0.91 -17.16 0.36
C SER A 180 -0.02 -16.45 -0.67
N ALA A 181 1.29 -16.50 -0.43
CA ALA A 181 2.29 -16.05 -1.39
C ALA A 181 2.25 -16.82 -2.74
N SER A 182 1.43 -17.87 -2.84
CA SER A 182 1.20 -18.61 -4.08
C SER A 182 0.02 -18.11 -4.90
N ASP A 183 -0.90 -17.33 -4.32
CA ASP A 183 -2.07 -16.88 -5.07
C ASP A 183 -1.68 -15.61 -5.80
N THR A 184 -1.36 -15.78 -7.09
CA THR A 184 -0.82 -14.72 -7.93
C THR A 184 -1.68 -14.42 -9.14
N THR A 185 -3.00 -14.59 -9.00
CA THR A 185 -3.97 -14.40 -10.07
C THR A 185 -5.28 -13.89 -9.49
N ILE A 186 -5.86 -12.90 -10.17
CA ILE A 186 -7.24 -12.46 -9.96
C ILE A 186 -7.98 -12.52 -11.30
N VAL A 187 -9.25 -12.90 -11.24
CA VAL A 187 -10.14 -12.97 -12.40
C VAL A 187 -11.33 -12.06 -12.12
N PHE A 188 -11.57 -11.10 -13.00
CA PHE A 188 -12.77 -10.30 -12.97
C PHE A 188 -13.89 -11.01 -13.76
N PRO A 189 -15.14 -10.95 -13.26
CA PRO A 189 -16.28 -11.56 -13.93
C PRO A 189 -16.52 -10.95 -15.32
N SER A 190 -17.19 -11.71 -16.18
CA SER A 190 -17.49 -11.34 -17.56
C SER A 190 -18.92 -10.80 -17.73
N GLU A 191 -19.75 -10.86 -16.70
CA GLU A 191 -21.19 -10.57 -16.75
C GLU A 191 -21.52 -9.06 -16.73
N PHE A 192 -20.64 -8.21 -17.26
CA PHE A 192 -20.81 -6.75 -17.32
C PHE A 192 -20.87 -6.21 -18.74
#